data_AF-A0A3A1NHV7-F1
#
_entry.id   AF-A0A3A1NHV7-F1
#
_cell.length_a   1.000
_cell.length_b   1.000
_cell.length_c   1.000
_cell.angle_alpha   90.00
_cell.angle_beta   90.00
_cell.angle_gamma   90.00
#
_symmetry.space_group_name_H-M   'P 1'
#
loop_
_entity.id
_entity.type
_entity.pdbx_description
1 polymer ?
#
loop_
_entity_poly.entity_id
_entity_poly.type
_entity_poly.pdbx_seq_one_letter_code
_entity_poly.pdbx_strand_id
1 'polypeptide(L)'
;MPLIGIALSGGGARGAAHIGVLQALNDHGIFPEDVSGSSAGSIIAALYWFGYTPLEILDLSHKKEFLKIFKLGIFNKRFTLLK
;
A
#
# COMPACT_ATOMS: atom_id res chain seq x y z
N MET A 1 11.11 17.35 -16.50
CA MET A 1 11.25 15.87 -16.44
C MET A 1 9.91 15.27 -16.85
N PRO A 2 9.86 14.05 -17.42
CA PRO A 2 8.58 13.42 -17.72
C PRO A 2 7.82 13.12 -16.42
N LEU A 3 6.50 13.29 -16.45
CA LEU A 3 5.59 12.88 -15.37
C LEU A 3 5.63 11.35 -15.25
N ILE A 4 5.96 10.85 -14.05
CA ILE A 4 6.03 9.42 -13.75
C ILE A 4 4.84 9.03 -12.89
N GLY A 5 4.02 8.10 -13.39
CA GLY A 5 2.94 7.48 -12.64
C GLY A 5 3.31 6.07 -12.16
N ILE A 6 2.77 5.65 -11.01
CA ILE A 6 2.94 4.30 -10.47
C ILE A 6 1.60 3.64 -10.13
N ALA A 7 1.50 2.33 -10.42
CA ALA A 7 0.33 1.52 -10.12
C ALA A 7 0.68 0.38 -9.15
N LEU A 8 0.14 0.45 -7.93
CA LEU A 8 0.38 -0.50 -6.84
C LEU A 8 -0.73 -1.56 -6.77
N SER A 9 -0.41 -2.78 -7.21
CA SER A 9 -1.36 -3.89 -7.22
C SER A 9 -1.81 -4.33 -5.82
N GLY A 10 -2.92 -5.07 -5.74
CA GLY A 10 -3.33 -5.75 -4.52
C GLY A 10 -2.45 -6.95 -4.17
N GLY A 11 -2.60 -7.48 -2.95
CA GLY A 11 -1.81 -8.63 -2.51
C GLY A 11 -1.95 -9.03 -1.04
N GLY A 12 -2.93 -8.46 -0.33
CA GLY A 12 -3.06 -8.64 1.13
C GLY A 12 -1.80 -8.18 1.86
N ALA A 13 -1.33 -8.96 2.83
CA ALA A 13 -0.14 -8.65 3.61
C ALA A 13 1.13 -8.48 2.75
N ARG A 14 1.22 -9.10 1.56
CA ARG A 14 2.36 -8.91 0.65
C ARG A 14 2.43 -7.50 0.04
N GLY A 15 1.36 -6.71 0.15
CA GLY A 15 1.35 -5.31 -0.29
C GLY A 15 2.37 -4.44 0.41
N ALA A 16 2.91 -4.86 1.57
CA ALA A 16 4.03 -4.19 2.23
C ALA A 16 5.29 -4.10 1.34
N ALA A 17 5.46 -4.99 0.35
CA ALA A 17 6.59 -4.92 -0.59
C ALA A 17 6.60 -3.61 -1.41
N HIS A 18 5.43 -3.00 -1.66
CA HIS A 18 5.33 -1.72 -2.37
C HIS A 18 6.05 -0.59 -1.64
N ILE A 19 6.17 -0.67 -0.30
CA ILE A 19 6.91 0.31 0.49
C ILE A 19 8.39 0.30 0.10
N GLY A 20 8.98 -0.89 -0.06
CA GLY A 20 10.37 -1.03 -0.49
C GLY A 20 10.60 -0.55 -1.92
N VAL A 21 9.63 -0.76 -2.82
CA VAL A 21 9.68 -0.22 -4.20
C VAL A 21 9.71 1.31 -4.17
N LEU A 22 8.82 1.94 -3.40
CA LEU A 22 8.79 3.40 -3.26
C LEU A 22 10.08 3.94 -2.65
N GLN A 23 10.65 3.25 -1.64
CA GLN A 23 11.94 3.63 -1.08
C GLN A 23 13.05 3.60 -2.14
N ALA A 24 13.13 2.51 -2.91
CA ALA A 24 14.14 2.37 -3.96
C ALA A 24 14.02 3.46 -5.03
N LEU A 25 12.80 3.86 -5.40
CA LEU A 25 12.55 4.96 -6.34
C LEU A 25 13.04 6.29 -5.74
N ASN A 26 12.66 6.59 -4.50
CA ASN A 26 13.07 7.83 -3.81
C ASN A 26 14.59 7.94 -3.67
N ASP A 27 15.28 6.84 -3.35
CA ASP A 27 16.73 6.78 -3.25
C ASP A 27 17.43 7.11 -4.58
N HIS A 28 16.77 6.88 -5.71
CA HIS A 28 17.26 7.22 -7.05
C HIS A 28 16.72 8.58 -7.55
N GLY A 29 16.09 9.37 -6.68
CA GLY A 29 15.52 10.67 -7.03
C GLY A 29 14.28 10.59 -7.92
N ILE A 30 13.62 9.43 -7.97
CA ILE A 30 12.38 9.21 -8.71
C ILE A 30 11.21 9.28 -7.73
N PHE A 31 10.41 10.34 -7.85
CA PHE A 31 9.23 10.56 -7.01
C PHE A 31 8.00 10.50 -7.91
N PRO A 32 7.20 9.42 -7.88
CA PRO A 32 5.99 9.34 -8.69
C PRO A 32 5.03 10.50 -8.37
N GLU A 33 4.62 11.21 -9.42
CA GLU A 33 3.71 12.37 -9.35
C GLU A 33 2.24 11.97 -9.54
N ASP A 34 2.00 10.72 -9.95
CA ASP A 34 0.67 10.14 -10.05
C ASP A 34 0.69 8.72 -9.47
N VAL A 35 -0.29 8.40 -8.62
CA VAL A 35 -0.25 7.18 -7.81
C VAL A 35 -1.62 6.53 -7.82
N SER A 36 -1.67 5.28 -8.26
CA SER A 36 -2.88 4.45 -8.19
C SER A 36 -2.60 3.19 -7.39
N GLY A 37 -3.63 2.63 -6.76
CA GLY A 37 -3.48 1.38 -6.04
C GLY A 37 -4.78 0.61 -5.87
N SER A 38 -4.68 -0.70 -5.67
CA SER A 38 -5.82 -1.59 -5.45
C SER A 38 -5.66 -2.40 -4.15
N SER A 39 -6.73 -2.49 -3.35
CA SER A 39 -6.75 -3.26 -2.09
C SER A 39 -5.58 -2.89 -1.16
N ALA A 40 -4.67 -3.82 -0.83
CA ALA A 40 -3.48 -3.52 -0.04
C ALA A 40 -2.63 -2.38 -0.64
N GLY A 41 -2.49 -2.35 -1.97
CA GLY A 41 -1.75 -1.31 -2.68
C GLY A 41 -2.42 0.07 -2.61
N SER A 42 -3.75 0.15 -2.47
CA SER A 42 -4.44 1.44 -2.35
C SER A 42 -4.15 2.14 -1.03
N ILE A 43 -3.92 1.37 0.05
CA ILE A 43 -3.52 1.91 1.35
C ILE A 43 -2.13 2.56 1.25
N ILE A 44 -1.17 1.84 0.65
CA ILE A 44 0.19 2.35 0.46
C ILE A 44 0.20 3.56 -0.48
N ALA A 45 -0.54 3.48 -1.59
CA ALA A 45 -0.69 4.56 -2.56
C ALA A 45 -1.23 5.84 -1.90
N ALA A 46 -2.29 5.72 -1.10
CA ALA A 46 -2.90 6.85 -0.40
C ALA A 46 -1.93 7.48 0.60
N LEU A 47 -1.26 6.69 1.44
CA LEU A 47 -0.31 7.21 2.42
C LEU A 47 0.85 7.94 1.74
N TYR A 48 1.41 7.35 0.68
CA TYR A 48 2.49 7.97 -0.08
C TYR A 48 2.05 9.29 -0.74
N TRP A 49 0.85 9.32 -1.34
CA TRP A 49 0.25 10.54 -1.91
C TRP A 49 0.04 11.64 -0.86
N PHE A 50 -0.33 11.28 0.37
CA PHE A 50 -0.45 12.23 1.49
C PHE A 50 0.90 12.74 2.03
N GLY A 51 2.02 12.38 1.39
CA GLY A 51 3.35 12.89 1.73
C GLY A 51 4.09 12.09 2.79
N TYR A 52 3.60 10.91 3.18
CA TYR A 52 4.35 10.03 4.06
C TYR A 52 5.53 9.43 3.31
N THR A 53 6.70 9.49 3.93
CA THR A 53 7.89 8.80 3.43
C THR A 53 7.71 7.28 3.49
N PRO A 54 8.38 6.50 2.62
CA PRO A 54 8.27 5.04 2.68
C PRO A 54 8.65 4.47 4.06
N LEU A 55 9.61 5.06 4.77
CA LEU A 55 9.97 4.67 6.13
C LEU A 55 8.85 4.94 7.15
N GLU A 56 8.16 6.08 7.08
CA GLU A 56 7.01 6.34 7.94
C GLU A 56 5.86 5.36 7.65
N ILE A 57 5.65 5.01 6.38
CA ILE A 57 4.66 4.01 5.98
C ILE A 57 5.07 2.63 6.53
N LEU A 58 6.36 2.29 6.51
CA LEU A 58 6.88 1.06 7.10
C LEU A 58 6.62 1.01 8.61
N ASP A 59 6.89 2.10 9.33
CA ASP A 59 6.64 2.20 10.77
C ASP A 59 5.15 2.07 11.10
N LEU A 60 4.28 2.70 10.29
CA LEU A 60 2.83 2.52 10.39
C LEU A 60 2.41 1.07 10.16
N SER A 61 3.08 0.36 9.25
CA SER A 61 2.74 -1.02 8.91
C SER A 61 2.91 -2.01 10.06
N HIS A 62 3.80 -1.71 11.00
CA HIS A 62 4.04 -2.49 12.21
C HIS A 62 3.00 -2.25 13.32
N LYS A 63 2.16 -1.21 13.20
CA LYS A 63 1.13 -0.90 14.20
C LYS A 63 0.02 -1.95 14.16
N LYS A 64 -0.49 -2.31 15.35
CA LYS A 64 -1.56 -3.31 15.50
C LYS A 64 -2.83 -2.91 14.72
N GLU A 65 -3.11 -1.62 14.66
CA GLU A 65 -4.22 -1.01 13.94
C GLU A 65 -4.13 -1.29 12.44
N PHE A 66 -2.94 -1.14 11.87
CA PHE A 66 -2.68 -1.41 10.46
C PHE A 66 -2.85 -2.90 10.14
N LEU A 67 -2.31 -3.79 10.99
CA LEU A 67 -2.45 -5.24 10.84
C LEU A 67 -3.91 -5.72 10.93
N LYS A 68 -4.79 -5.02 11.66
CA LYS A 68 -6.23 -5.34 11.72
C LYS A 68 -6.91 -5.19 10.36
N ILE A 69 -6.46 -4.26 9.51
CA ILE A 69 -7.03 -4.03 8.18
C ILE A 69 -6.93 -5.30 7.33
N PHE A 70 -5.81 -6.02 7.40
CA PHE A 70 -5.62 -7.26 6.65
C PHE A 70 -6.36 -8.46 7.25
N LYS A 71 -6.57 -8.48 8.57
CA LYS A 71 -7.35 -9.54 9.23
C LYS A 71 -8.84 -9.50 8.87
N LEU A 72 -9.38 -8.30 8.63
CA LEU A 72 -10.80 -8.13 8.29
C LEU A 72 -11.18 -8.83 6.96
N GLY A 73 -10.25 -8.91 6.00
CA GLY A 73 -10.50 -9.47 4.67
C GLY A 73 -10.56 -11.00 4.60
N ILE A 74 -9.98 -11.72 5.57
CA ILE A 74 -9.87 -13.20 5.54
C ILE A 74 -11.04 -13.87 6.28
N PHE A 75 -11.72 -13.17 7.20
CA PHE A 75 -12.71 -13.77 8.11
C PHE A 75 -14.18 -13.46 7.81
N ASN A 76 -14.51 -12.85 6.67
CA ASN A 76 -15.90 -12.61 6.30
C ASN A 76 -16.54 -13.88 5.71
N LYS A 77 -16.72 -14.93 6.54
CA LYS A 77 -17.50 -16.14 6.23
C LYS A 77 -18.97 -15.85 5.84
N ARG A 78 -19.41 -14.59 5.94
CA ARG A 78 -20.80 -14.16 5.72
C ARG A 78 -21.22 -14.09 4.25
N PHE A 79 -20.28 -14.12 3.30
CA PHE A 79 -20.61 -14.11 1.86
C PHE A 79 -20.80 -15.51 1.25
N THR A 80 -20.41 -16.58 1.95
CA THR A 80 -20.53 -17.98 1.47
C THR A 80 -21.89 -18.63 1.73
N LEU A 81 -22.81 -17.93 2.41
CA LEU A 81 -24.15 -18.44 2.78
C LEU A 81 -25.28 -17.93 1.86
N LEU A 82 -24.96 -17.38 0.68
CA LEU A 82 -25.95 -17.08 -0.38
C LEU A 82 -26.05 -18.21 -1.42
N LYS A 83 -25.95 -19.47 -0.98
CA LYS A 83 -26.44 -20.64 -1.73
C LYS A 83 -27.56 -21.29 -0.95
#